data_AF-A0A945THY5-F1
#
_entry.id   AF-A0A945THY5-F1
#
_cell.length_a   1.000
_cell.length_b   1.000
_cell.length_c   1.000
_cell.angle_alpha   90.00
_cell.angle_beta   90.00
_cell.angle_gamma   90.00
#
_symmetry.space_group_name_H-M   'P 1'
#
loop_
_entity.id
_entity.type
_entity.pdbx_description
1 polymer ?
#
loop_
_entity_poly.entity_id
_entity_poly.type
_entity_poly.pdbx_seq_one_letter_code
_entity_poly.pdbx_strand_id
1 'polypeptide(L)'
;MSLLGTDGGTFIEALALRPALQTKYAAFLDAIESSDAVPERVFRLCRARIAQIHGQQVRGISAEEATTLQSQRLDAFELSEQTALIAAEKIPYQHHFLEDEEVEAIKRAFGDAGCVSLLTALAFFDVSCRLNATMTGEVS
;
A
#
# COMPACT_ATOMS: atom_id res chain seq x y z
N MET A 1 7.68 -29.80 -17.28
CA MET A 1 7.20 -29.44 -15.92
C MET A 1 7.17 -27.93 -15.87
N SER A 2 6.01 -27.33 -16.15
CA SER A 2 5.86 -25.87 -16.20
C SER A 2 5.99 -25.32 -14.79
N LEU A 3 7.02 -24.51 -14.54
CA LEU A 3 7.26 -23.79 -13.29
C LEU A 3 6.61 -22.39 -13.29
N LEU A 4 5.80 -22.08 -14.31
CA LEU A 4 5.12 -20.81 -14.43
C LEU A 4 3.67 -21.01 -14.01
N GLY A 5 3.33 -20.51 -12.82
CA GLY A 5 1.99 -20.53 -12.28
C GLY A 5 1.04 -19.79 -13.22
N THR A 6 0.03 -20.49 -13.70
CA THR A 6 -1.02 -19.95 -14.58
C THR A 6 -2.33 -19.68 -13.84
N ASP A 7 -2.31 -19.67 -12.51
CA ASP A 7 -3.51 -19.35 -11.73
C ASP A 7 -3.27 -17.99 -11.07
N GLY A 8 -4.13 -17.02 -11.37
CA GLY A 8 -4.07 -15.62 -10.90
C GLY A 8 -4.28 -15.47 -9.40
N GLY A 9 -3.45 -16.14 -8.61
CA GLY A 9 -3.37 -16.04 -7.16
C GLY A 9 -2.45 -14.92 -6.71
N THR A 10 -2.71 -14.41 -5.50
CA THR A 10 -1.85 -13.37 -4.89
C THR A 10 -0.49 -13.96 -4.48
N PHE A 11 0.53 -13.12 -4.29
CA PHE A 11 1.83 -13.61 -3.77
C PHE A 11 1.69 -14.25 -2.38
N ILE A 12 0.68 -13.84 -1.58
CA ILE A 12 0.36 -14.46 -0.29
C ILE A 12 -0.07 -15.92 -0.49
N GLU A 13 -0.83 -16.24 -1.53
CA GLU A 13 -1.17 -17.63 -1.86
C GLU A 13 0.07 -18.41 -2.30
N ALA A 14 0.99 -17.79 -3.06
CA ALA A 14 2.27 -18.39 -3.41
C ALA A 14 3.14 -18.69 -2.17
N LEU A 15 3.05 -17.85 -1.13
CA LEU A 15 3.70 -18.09 0.16
C LEU A 15 3.13 -19.30 0.93
N ALA A 16 1.99 -19.88 0.54
CA ALA A 16 1.47 -21.09 1.16
C ALA A 16 2.44 -22.29 1.04
N LEU A 17 3.34 -22.28 0.05
CA LEU A 17 4.44 -23.26 -0.06
C LEU A 17 5.51 -23.09 1.04
N ARG A 18 5.48 -21.97 1.78
CA ARG A 18 6.36 -21.64 2.90
C ARG A 18 5.52 -21.09 4.08
N PRO A 19 4.72 -21.94 4.77
CA PRO A 19 3.72 -21.48 5.75
C PRO A 19 4.27 -20.61 6.88
N ALA A 20 5.50 -20.89 7.35
CA ALA A 20 6.15 -20.09 8.37
C ALA A 20 6.45 -18.65 7.91
N LEU A 21 6.79 -18.47 6.63
CA LEU A 21 7.02 -17.15 6.04
C LEU A 21 5.69 -16.43 5.81
N GLN A 22 4.68 -17.13 5.28
CA GLN A 22 3.33 -16.59 5.09
C GLN A 22 2.76 -16.05 6.41
N THR A 23 2.85 -16.84 7.48
CA THR A 23 2.34 -16.49 8.82
C THR A 23 3.04 -15.24 9.35
N LYS A 24 4.38 -15.17 9.25
CA LYS A 24 5.15 -14.02 9.71
C LYS A 24 4.84 -12.75 8.92
N TYR A 25 4.66 -12.90 7.61
CA TYR A 25 4.34 -11.77 6.74
C TYR A 25 2.95 -11.19 7.05
N ALA A 26 1.93 -12.05 7.17
CA ALA A 26 0.58 -11.63 7.55
C ALA A 26 0.57 -10.96 8.93
N ALA A 27 1.20 -11.60 9.94
CA ALA A 27 1.28 -11.04 11.28
C ALA A 27 2.00 -9.69 11.33
N PHE A 28 3.01 -9.48 10.48
CA PHE A 28 3.72 -8.20 10.39
C PHE A 28 2.84 -7.09 9.82
N LEU A 29 2.10 -7.36 8.74
CA LEU A 29 1.15 -6.39 8.19
C LEU A 29 0.02 -6.06 9.17
N ASP A 30 -0.56 -7.09 9.80
CA ASP A 30 -1.61 -6.91 10.79
C ASP A 30 -1.12 -6.05 11.96
N ALA A 31 0.12 -6.25 12.44
CA ALA A 31 0.70 -5.46 13.52
C ALA A 31 0.91 -3.99 13.16
N ILE A 32 1.17 -3.66 11.89
CA ILE A 32 1.29 -2.29 11.41
C ILE A 32 -0.09 -1.62 11.39
N GLU A 33 -1.06 -2.27 10.76
CA GLU A 33 -2.39 -1.71 10.50
C GLU A 33 -3.28 -1.67 11.75
N SER A 34 -3.02 -2.53 12.74
CA SER A 34 -3.76 -2.55 14.01
C SER A 34 -3.26 -1.55 15.07
N SER A 35 -2.23 -0.76 14.77
CA SER A 35 -1.88 0.36 15.64
C SER A 35 -2.95 1.45 15.51
N ASP A 36 -3.63 1.81 16.61
CA ASP A 36 -4.58 2.92 16.66
C ASP A 36 -3.95 4.30 16.33
N ALA A 37 -2.67 4.32 15.93
CA ALA A 37 -1.93 5.50 15.53
C ALA A 37 -2.33 6.05 14.16
N VAL A 38 -2.85 5.22 13.26
CA VAL A 38 -3.32 5.63 11.92
C VAL A 38 -4.70 5.01 11.68
N PRO A 39 -5.73 5.79 11.29
CA PRO A 39 -7.04 5.23 10.99
C PRO A 39 -7.00 4.20 9.86
N GLU A 40 -7.69 3.07 10.01
CA GLU A 40 -7.76 1.97 9.02
C GLU A 40 -8.10 2.49 7.60
N ARG A 41 -8.97 3.49 7.53
CA ARG A 41 -9.38 4.14 6.28
C ARG A 41 -8.18 4.71 5.50
N VAL A 42 -7.20 5.29 6.18
CA VAL A 42 -5.99 5.84 5.55
C VAL A 42 -5.18 4.73 4.87
N PHE A 43 -5.00 3.58 5.55
CA PHE A 43 -4.33 2.42 4.95
C PHE A 43 -5.09 1.90 3.72
N ARG A 44 -6.43 1.82 3.78
CA ARG A 44 -7.25 1.39 2.63
C ARG A 44 -7.10 2.32 1.42
N LEU A 45 -7.13 3.63 1.63
CA LEU A 45 -6.94 4.62 0.56
C LEU A 45 -5.53 4.53 -0.04
N CYS A 46 -4.49 4.45 0.80
CA CYS A 46 -3.11 4.35 0.33
C CYS A 46 -2.84 3.05 -0.44
N ARG A 47 -3.34 1.91 0.06
CA ARG A 47 -3.24 0.62 -0.62
C ARG A 47 -3.92 0.66 -1.99
N ALA A 48 -5.12 1.24 -2.06
CA ALA A 48 -5.85 1.41 -3.31
C ALA A 48 -5.08 2.29 -4.31
N ARG A 49 -4.51 3.42 -3.84
CA ARG A 49 -3.74 4.32 -4.70
C ARG A 49 -2.47 3.65 -5.25
N ILE A 50 -1.73 2.93 -4.40
CA ILE A 50 -0.55 2.18 -4.83
C ILE A 50 -0.95 1.09 -5.84
N ALA A 51 -2.05 0.36 -5.61
CA ALA A 51 -2.54 -0.63 -6.57
C ALA A 51 -2.87 0.02 -7.93
N GLN A 52 -3.48 1.21 -7.97
CA GLN A 52 -3.72 1.95 -9.21
C GLN A 52 -2.44 2.31 -9.95
N ILE A 53 -1.41 2.75 -9.23
CA ILE A 53 -0.10 3.11 -9.79
C ILE A 53 0.54 1.90 -10.49
N HIS A 54 0.38 0.71 -9.90
CA HIS A 54 0.84 -0.56 -10.47
C HIS A 54 -0.11 -1.18 -11.51
N GLY A 55 -1.22 -0.52 -11.85
CA GLY A 55 -2.22 -1.07 -12.77
C GLY A 55 -2.98 -2.30 -12.25
N GLN A 56 -2.95 -2.54 -10.93
CA GLN A 56 -3.58 -3.70 -10.30
C GLN A 56 -5.02 -3.42 -9.87
N GLN A 57 -5.76 -4.50 -9.58
CA GLN A 57 -7.14 -4.40 -9.13
C GLN A 57 -7.24 -3.66 -7.79
N VAL A 58 -8.03 -2.58 -7.79
CA VAL A 58 -8.37 -1.82 -6.58
C VAL A 58 -9.44 -2.54 -5.77
N ARG A 59 -9.23 -2.64 -4.45
CA ARG A 59 -10.15 -3.30 -3.50
C ARG A 59 -10.28 -2.46 -2.22
N GLY A 60 -11.38 -2.63 -1.48
CA GLY A 60 -11.56 -2.07 -0.13
C GLY A 60 -12.02 -0.60 -0.07
N ILE A 61 -12.30 0.02 -1.22
CA ILE A 61 -12.86 1.37 -1.36
C ILE A 61 -14.02 1.37 -2.37
N SER A 62 -14.85 2.41 -2.35
CA SER A 62 -15.96 2.59 -3.30
C SER A 62 -15.46 2.95 -4.71
N ALA A 63 -16.31 2.76 -5.73
CA ALA A 63 -16.01 3.14 -7.11
C ALA A 63 -15.81 4.67 -7.28
N GLU A 64 -16.52 5.47 -6.49
CA GLU A 64 -16.38 6.92 -6.47
C GLU A 64 -15.02 7.34 -5.91
N GLU A 65 -14.60 6.76 -4.78
CA GLU A 65 -13.26 6.98 -4.21
C GLU A 65 -12.16 6.53 -5.17
N ALA A 66 -12.32 5.37 -5.80
CA ALA A 66 -11.36 4.88 -6.79
C ALA A 66 -11.24 5.84 -7.98
N THR A 67 -12.36 6.38 -8.47
CA THR A 67 -12.37 7.37 -9.55
C THR A 67 -11.69 8.67 -9.12
N THR A 68 -11.93 9.11 -7.88
CA THR A 68 -11.35 10.32 -7.31
C THR A 68 -9.83 10.20 -7.14
N LEU A 69 -9.34 9.07 -6.61
CA LEU A 69 -7.91 8.75 -6.52
C LEU A 69 -7.25 8.68 -7.90
N GLN A 70 -7.90 8.01 -8.87
CA GLN A 70 -7.38 7.90 -10.24
C GLN A 70 -7.23 9.28 -10.90
N SER A 71 -8.14 10.19 -10.58
CA SER A 71 -8.15 11.57 -11.10
C SER A 71 -7.24 12.52 -10.31
N GLN A 72 -6.51 12.02 -9.30
CA GLN A 72 -5.62 12.81 -8.43
C GLN A 72 -6.30 14.01 -7.75
N ARG A 73 -7.61 13.93 -7.50
CA ARG A 73 -8.36 14.95 -6.76
C ARG A 73 -8.21 14.73 -5.26
N LEU A 74 -6.99 14.91 -4.76
CA LEU A 74 -6.67 14.68 -3.35
C LEU A 74 -7.44 15.65 -2.43
N ASP A 75 -7.77 16.84 -2.93
CA ASP A 75 -8.56 17.88 -2.24
C ASP A 75 -9.96 17.41 -1.80
N ALA A 76 -10.47 16.31 -2.36
CA ALA A 76 -11.73 15.70 -1.96
C ALA A 76 -11.65 14.84 -0.68
N PHE A 77 -10.45 14.60 -0.15
CA PHE A 77 -10.20 13.79 1.06
C PHE A 77 -9.90 14.67 2.27
N GLU A 78 -9.92 14.10 3.48
CA GLU A 78 -9.50 14.82 4.68
C GLU A 78 -8.01 15.17 4.65
N LEU A 79 -7.58 16.19 5.40
CA LEU A 79 -6.18 16.66 5.34
C LEU A 79 -5.16 15.57 5.76
N SER A 80 -5.52 14.73 6.72
CA SER A 80 -4.70 13.59 7.16
C SER A 80 -4.61 12.52 6.06
N GLU A 81 -5.71 12.25 5.35
CA GLU A 81 -5.76 11.34 4.21
C GLU A 81 -4.93 11.88 3.04
N GLN A 82 -5.05 13.17 2.73
CA GLN A 82 -4.23 13.85 1.72
C GLN A 82 -2.74 13.71 2.01
N THR A 83 -2.34 13.98 3.27
CA THR A 83 -0.95 13.86 3.73
C THR A 83 -0.41 12.44 3.48
N ALA A 84 -1.20 11.42 3.81
CA ALA A 84 -0.81 10.03 3.58
C ALA A 84 -0.77 9.66 2.10
N LEU A 85 -1.73 10.14 1.30
CA LEU A 85 -1.82 9.88 -0.13
C LEU A 85 -0.66 10.50 -0.90
N ILE A 86 -0.21 11.71 -0.54
CA ILE A 86 0.98 12.35 -1.12
C ILE A 86 2.21 11.44 -0.97
N ALA A 87 2.43 10.88 0.22
CA ALA A 87 3.51 9.94 0.43
C ALA A 87 3.30 8.63 -0.34
N ALA A 88 2.06 8.11 -0.37
CA ALA A 88 1.72 6.89 -1.10
C ALA A 88 2.00 6.98 -2.61
N GLU A 89 1.82 8.17 -3.21
CA GLU A 89 2.13 8.40 -4.63
C GLU A 89 3.63 8.36 -4.94
N LYS A 90 4.47 8.72 -3.96
CA LYS A 90 5.92 8.75 -4.14
C LYS A 90 6.57 7.38 -3.94
N ILE A 91 6.08 6.56 -3.02
CA ILE A 91 6.76 5.31 -2.63
C ILE A 91 7.09 4.36 -3.81
N PRO A 92 6.17 4.03 -4.74
CA PRO A 92 6.44 3.02 -5.77
C PRO A 92 7.63 3.29 -6.70
N TYR A 93 7.85 4.55 -7.12
CA TYR A 93 8.85 4.90 -8.14
C TYR A 93 9.64 6.18 -7.86
N GLN A 94 9.28 6.90 -6.81
CA GLN A 94 9.79 8.23 -6.49
C GLN A 94 10.12 8.35 -5.00
N HIS A 95 10.43 7.24 -4.31
CA HIS A 95 10.69 7.25 -2.87
C HIS A 95 11.86 8.19 -2.48
N HIS A 96 12.81 8.44 -3.40
CA HIS A 96 13.88 9.44 -3.23
C HIS A 96 13.40 10.90 -3.27
N PHE A 97 12.16 11.16 -3.71
CA PHE A 97 11.52 12.48 -3.73
C PHE A 97 10.59 12.71 -2.54
N LEU A 98 10.51 11.78 -1.58
CA LEU A 98 9.81 12.03 -0.32
C LEU A 98 10.66 12.99 0.52
N GLU A 99 10.16 14.20 0.73
CA GLU A 99 10.89 15.28 1.39
C GLU A 99 10.68 15.26 2.91
N ASP A 100 11.61 15.86 3.66
CA ASP A 100 11.53 15.93 5.12
C ASP A 100 10.25 16.65 5.58
N GLU A 101 9.82 17.68 4.85
CA GLU A 101 8.58 18.41 5.12
C GLU A 101 7.33 17.52 5.07
N GLU A 102 7.31 16.53 4.18
CA GLU A 102 6.20 15.59 4.02
C GLU A 102 6.22 14.55 5.15
N VAL A 103 7.40 14.08 5.55
CA VAL A 103 7.56 13.20 6.72
C VAL A 103 7.12 13.93 7.98
N GLU A 104 7.47 15.20 8.14
CA GLU A 104 7.02 16.03 9.26
C GLU A 104 5.51 16.30 9.21
N ALA A 105 4.90 16.43 8.02
CA ALA A 105 3.44 16.52 7.90
C ALA A 105 2.75 15.24 8.39
N ILE A 106 3.28 14.07 8.05
CA ILE A 106 2.78 12.78 8.55
C ILE A 106 2.89 12.70 10.07
N LYS A 107 4.03 13.10 10.66
CA LYS A 107 4.20 13.12 12.12
C LYS A 107 3.22 14.06 12.80
N ARG A 108 2.93 15.24 12.22
CA ARG A 108 1.90 16.15 12.76
C ARG A 108 0.51 15.55 12.70
N ALA A 109 0.20 14.76 11.67
CA ALA A 109 -1.10 14.13 11.50
C ALA A 109 -1.31 12.89 12.39
N PHE A 110 -0.27 12.08 12.60
CA PHE A 110 -0.42 10.73 13.20
C PHE A 110 0.58 10.44 14.34
N GLY A 111 1.41 11.40 14.72
CA GLY A 111 2.51 11.20 15.67
C GLY A 111 3.65 10.36 15.11
N ASP A 112 4.71 10.17 15.91
CA ASP A 112 5.88 9.40 15.50
C ASP A 112 5.55 7.94 15.21
N ALA A 113 4.73 7.32 16.07
CA ALA A 113 4.29 5.94 15.90
C ALA A 113 3.48 5.76 14.60
N GLY A 114 2.58 6.71 14.32
CA GLY A 114 1.78 6.68 13.10
C GLY A 114 2.62 6.94 11.85
N CYS A 115 3.64 7.80 11.93
CA CYS A 115 4.59 8.03 10.85
C CYS A 115 5.36 6.75 10.49
N VAL A 116 5.91 6.06 11.48
CA VAL A 116 6.60 4.78 11.28
C VAL A 116 5.64 3.75 10.70
N SER A 117 4.43 3.62 11.27
CA SER A 117 3.42 2.68 10.81
C SER A 117 3.04 2.93 9.35
N LEU A 118 2.71 4.17 9.00
CA LEU A 118 2.30 4.56 7.65
C LEU A 118 3.41 4.29 6.64
N LEU A 119 4.61 4.83 6.82
CA LEU A 119 5.70 4.66 5.85
C LEU A 119 6.06 3.18 5.65
N THR A 120 6.02 2.38 6.73
CA THR A 120 6.23 0.94 6.64
C THR A 120 5.13 0.26 5.84
N ALA A 121 3.86 0.57 6.11
CA ALA A 121 2.73 0.02 5.36
C ALA A 121 2.83 0.34 3.86
N LEU A 122 3.12 1.60 3.50
CA LEU A 122 3.23 2.03 2.10
C LEU A 122 4.27 1.23 1.34
N ALA A 123 5.46 1.03 1.93
CA ALA A 123 6.52 0.23 1.32
C ALA A 123 6.07 -1.22 1.09
N PHE A 124 5.33 -1.80 2.03
CA PHE A 124 4.83 -3.16 1.90
C PHE A 124 3.68 -3.29 0.90
N PHE A 125 2.86 -2.26 0.73
CA PHE A 125 1.84 -2.22 -0.33
C PHE A 125 2.49 -2.20 -1.71
N ASP A 126 3.57 -1.43 -1.88
CA ASP A 126 4.37 -1.43 -3.12
C ASP A 126 5.01 -2.81 -3.39
N VAL A 127 5.69 -3.38 -2.39
CA VAL A 127 6.28 -4.72 -2.49
C VAL A 127 5.23 -5.77 -2.85
N SER A 128 4.05 -5.72 -2.22
CA SER A 128 2.95 -6.63 -2.52
C SER A 128 2.53 -6.58 -3.98
N CYS A 129 2.43 -5.37 -4.55
CA CYS A 129 2.10 -5.18 -5.95
C CYS A 129 3.20 -5.79 -6.85
N ARG A 130 4.46 -5.48 -6.61
CA ARG A 130 5.60 -6.01 -7.39
C ARG A 130 5.70 -7.54 -7.35
N LEU A 131 5.41 -8.14 -6.19
CA LEU A 131 5.40 -9.60 -6.04
C LEU A 131 4.23 -10.24 -6.79
N ASN A 132 3.03 -9.65 -6.73
CA ASN A 132 1.88 -10.12 -7.52
C ASN A 132 2.19 -10.08 -9.02
N ALA A 133 2.75 -8.98 -9.50
CA ALA A 133 3.16 -8.77 -10.89
C ALA A 133 4.14 -9.86 -11.37
N THR A 134 5.11 -10.21 -10.52
CA THR A 134 6.06 -11.31 -10.79
C THR A 134 5.36 -12.67 -10.93
N MET A 135 4.28 -12.90 -10.18
CA MET A 135 3.52 -14.16 -10.23
C MET A 135 2.61 -14.24 -11.46
N THR A 136 2.03 -13.12 -11.92
CA THR A 136 1.13 -13.09 -13.09
C THR A 136 1.89 -12.97 -14.42
N GLY A 137 3.20 -12.69 -14.38
CA GLY A 137 4.02 -12.44 -15.57
C GLY A 137 3.79 -11.06 -16.18
N GLU A 138 3.04 -10.19 -15.52
CA GLU A 138 2.83 -8.80 -15.89
C GLU A 138 3.97 -7.98 -15.30
N VAL A 139 4.94 -7.57 -16.11
CA VAL A 139 6.01 -6.67 -15.65
C VAL A 139 5.53 -5.23 -15.84
N SER A 140 5.40 -4.48 -14.74
CA SER A 140 5.25 -3.02 -14.77
C SER A 140 6.59 -2.32 -14.92
#